data_AF-E1V4U2-F1
#
_entry.id   AF-E1V4U2-F1
#
_cell.length_a   1.000
_cell.length_b   1.000
_cell.length_c   1.000
_cell.angle_alpha   90.00
_cell.angle_beta   90.00
_cell.angle_gamma   90.00
#
_symmetry.space_group_name_H-M   'P 1'
#
loop_
_entity.id
_entity.type
_entity.pdbx_description
1 polymer ?
#
loop_
_entity_poly.entity_id
_entity_poly.type
_entity_poly.pdbx_seq_one_letter_code
_entity_poly.pdbx_strand_id
1 'polypeptide(L)'
;MFSHRPALSSTLALLGGATLMAPLAAQADALEQQRQDLEGFQVIAHRGASGHAPEHTWPAYDQALAMGADYLELDVHMSADGRLVAIHDTTLDRTTEGQGPVKERSLDELKTLDAGSWFNEAHPEHADDAYAGAEILTLDEVIDRYGQDVRYYIETKSPKDYPELQDALVSKLEAEGLVQSGSVVIQSFSQTSLKEVHDLNPDIPLVQLLWYSPGEDGQTLEEWTGVTPSPADITDADFQAIADYADGVGPNYLYDGQPVIDADFIDQAHANGLLVHVYTINEKDQMRQLLDWGVDGLFTNFPDRLKDVREE
;
A
#
# COMPACT_ATOMS: atom_id res chain seq x y z
N MET A 1 -19.95 26.05 -71.54
CA MET A 1 -20.82 25.96 -70.35
C MET A 1 -20.20 24.97 -69.40
N PHE A 2 -19.83 25.45 -68.23
CA PHE A 2 -19.10 24.74 -67.18
C PHE A 2 -19.96 23.70 -66.45
N SER A 3 -19.29 22.68 -65.87
CA SER A 3 -19.51 22.15 -64.51
C SER A 3 -20.78 21.29 -64.26
N HIS A 4 -20.82 20.22 -63.43
CA HIS A 4 -19.90 19.51 -62.54
C HIS A 4 -20.45 18.09 -62.30
N ARG A 5 -19.58 17.12 -62.00
CA ARG A 5 -19.91 15.87 -61.29
C ARG A 5 -19.72 16.08 -59.78
N PRO A 6 -20.55 15.52 -58.89
CA PRO A 6 -20.31 15.61 -57.45
C PRO A 6 -19.28 14.54 -57.03
N ALA A 7 -18.29 14.95 -56.25
CA ALA A 7 -17.36 14.08 -55.55
C ALA A 7 -17.97 13.67 -54.20
N LEU A 8 -17.98 12.36 -53.90
CA LEU A 8 -18.20 11.88 -52.53
C LEU A 8 -16.95 12.22 -51.72
N SER A 9 -17.11 13.03 -50.68
CA SER A 9 -16.07 13.29 -49.68
C SER A 9 -16.30 12.34 -48.51
N SER A 10 -15.37 11.40 -48.31
CA SER A 10 -15.31 10.54 -47.13
C SER A 10 -14.75 11.35 -45.97
N THR A 11 -15.60 11.75 -45.03
CA THR A 11 -15.15 12.41 -43.79
C THR A 11 -14.68 11.33 -42.83
N LEU A 12 -13.35 11.17 -42.72
CA LEU A 12 -12.71 10.39 -41.67
C LEU A 12 -12.83 11.20 -40.36
N ALA A 13 -13.67 10.73 -39.43
CA ALA A 13 -13.74 11.31 -38.10
C ALA A 13 -12.52 10.83 -37.29
N LEU A 14 -11.52 11.69 -37.12
CA LEU A 14 -10.53 11.52 -36.07
C LEU A 14 -11.19 11.86 -34.74
N LEU A 15 -11.51 10.85 -33.94
CA LEU A 15 -11.67 11.00 -32.50
C LEU A 15 -10.28 11.20 -31.91
N GLY A 16 -9.86 12.45 -31.77
CA GLY A 16 -8.70 12.80 -30.95
C GLY A 16 -9.09 12.64 -29.49
N GLY A 17 -8.58 11.60 -28.83
CA GLY A 17 -8.55 11.54 -27.38
C GLY A 17 -7.63 12.65 -26.89
N ALA A 18 -8.20 13.68 -26.27
CA ALA A 18 -7.43 14.68 -25.56
C ALA A 18 -7.06 14.08 -24.20
N THR A 19 -5.84 13.58 -24.06
CA THR A 19 -5.23 13.41 -22.74
C THR A 19 -5.13 14.81 -22.12
N LEU A 20 -5.95 15.08 -21.12
CA LEU A 20 -5.88 16.31 -20.33
C LEU A 20 -4.57 16.27 -19.54
N MET A 21 -3.50 16.83 -20.09
CA MET A 21 -2.31 17.10 -19.29
C MET A 21 -2.67 18.19 -18.28
N ALA A 22 -2.63 17.85 -17.00
CA ALA A 22 -2.66 18.84 -15.94
C ALA A 22 -1.48 19.83 -16.14
N PRO A 23 -1.64 21.13 -15.87
CA PRO A 23 -0.54 22.07 -15.96
C PRO A 23 0.53 21.72 -14.93
N LEU A 24 1.81 21.71 -15.34
CA LEU A 24 2.98 21.39 -14.50
C LEU A 24 2.99 22.05 -13.11
N ALA A 25 2.47 23.27 -13.00
CA ALA A 25 2.37 23.97 -11.71
C ALA A 25 1.39 23.31 -10.74
N ALA A 26 0.21 22.87 -11.22
CA ALA A 26 -0.77 22.19 -10.38
C ALA A 26 -0.31 20.80 -9.95
N GLN A 27 0.50 20.12 -10.77
CA GLN A 27 1.13 18.86 -10.41
C GLN A 27 2.19 19.05 -9.32
N ALA A 28 3.05 20.07 -9.44
CA ALA A 28 4.04 20.37 -8.41
C ALA A 28 3.37 20.71 -7.06
N ASP A 29 2.26 21.44 -7.09
CA ASP A 29 1.48 21.75 -5.89
C ASP A 29 0.88 20.48 -5.25
N ALA A 30 0.40 19.51 -6.05
CA ALA A 30 -0.20 18.27 -5.54
C ALA A 30 0.85 17.33 -4.90
N LEU A 31 2.02 17.18 -5.52
CA LEU A 31 3.12 16.37 -4.98
C LEU A 31 3.67 16.96 -3.68
N GLU A 32 3.83 18.29 -3.63
CA GLU A 32 4.23 18.99 -2.42
C GLU A 32 3.17 18.84 -1.31
N GLN A 33 1.89 18.95 -1.66
CA GLN A 33 0.81 18.73 -0.69
C GLN A 33 0.81 17.30 -0.17
N GLN A 34 1.07 16.29 -1.00
CA GLN A 34 1.19 14.90 -0.53
C GLN A 34 2.32 14.76 0.48
N ARG A 35 3.48 15.35 0.22
CA ARG A 35 4.63 15.31 1.13
C ARG A 35 4.29 15.98 2.47
N GLN A 36 3.65 17.14 2.43
CA GLN A 36 3.19 17.84 3.65
C GLN A 36 2.11 17.05 4.40
N ASP A 37 1.20 16.38 3.68
CA ASP A 37 0.20 15.54 4.30
C ASP A 37 0.87 14.38 5.05
N LEU A 38 1.88 13.75 4.46
CA LEU A 38 2.63 12.63 5.06
C LEU A 38 3.43 13.04 6.31
N GLU A 39 3.84 14.30 6.46
CA GLU A 39 4.42 14.83 7.71
C GLU A 39 3.39 14.94 8.85
N GLY A 40 2.10 14.90 8.53
CA GLY A 40 1.03 14.79 9.52
C GLY A 40 0.73 13.34 9.88
N PHE A 41 0.04 13.12 11.01
CA PHE A 41 -0.33 11.76 11.42
C PHE A 41 -1.34 11.09 10.46
N GLN A 42 -0.97 9.92 9.93
CA GLN A 42 -1.78 9.10 9.01
C GLN A 42 -2.46 7.89 9.67
N VAL A 43 -3.76 7.73 9.44
CA VAL A 43 -4.51 6.49 9.71
C VAL A 43 -4.48 5.61 8.47
N ILE A 44 -3.68 4.54 8.50
CA ILE A 44 -3.49 3.65 7.35
C ILE A 44 -4.30 2.36 7.58
N ALA A 45 -5.32 2.13 6.77
CA ALA A 45 -6.21 0.98 6.91
C ALA A 45 -5.56 -0.27 6.31
N HIS A 46 -4.92 -1.06 7.18
CA HIS A 46 -4.16 -2.26 6.83
C HIS A 46 -5.06 -3.30 6.19
N ARG A 47 -4.91 -3.50 4.87
CA ARG A 47 -5.77 -4.34 4.03
C ARG A 47 -7.25 -3.93 4.02
N GLY A 48 -7.52 -2.65 4.25
CA GLY A 48 -8.84 -2.10 4.55
C GLY A 48 -9.19 -2.17 6.04
N ALA A 49 -10.48 -2.17 6.37
CA ALA A 49 -10.96 -2.35 7.74
C ALA A 49 -10.95 -3.84 8.12
N SER A 50 -9.77 -4.48 8.00
CA SER A 50 -9.59 -5.93 8.08
C SER A 50 -9.90 -6.54 9.45
N GLY A 51 -10.08 -5.72 10.48
CA GLY A 51 -10.57 -6.13 11.79
C GLY A 51 -12.09 -6.31 11.83
N HIS A 52 -12.81 -5.84 10.80
CA HIS A 52 -14.27 -5.83 10.73
C HIS A 52 -14.85 -6.54 9.49
N ALA A 53 -14.03 -6.75 8.47
CA ALA A 53 -14.43 -7.32 7.18
C ALA A 53 -13.26 -8.10 6.54
N PRO A 54 -13.51 -9.05 5.61
CA PRO A 54 -12.46 -9.83 4.96
C PRO A 54 -11.43 -8.94 4.25
N GLU A 55 -10.15 -9.13 4.56
CA GLU A 55 -9.04 -8.33 4.03
C GLU A 55 -9.02 -8.28 2.49
N HIS A 56 -8.65 -7.13 1.93
CA HIS A 56 -8.55 -6.86 0.48
C HIS A 56 -9.84 -7.07 -0.35
N THR A 57 -11.01 -6.90 0.25
CA THR A 57 -12.31 -6.98 -0.44
C THR A 57 -13.05 -5.64 -0.43
N TRP A 58 -14.13 -5.53 -1.23
CA TRP A 58 -14.96 -4.31 -1.23
C TRP A 58 -15.50 -3.95 0.15
N PRO A 59 -16.07 -4.89 0.95
CA PRO A 59 -16.48 -4.57 2.32
C PRO A 59 -15.38 -3.94 3.18
N ALA A 60 -14.15 -4.47 3.13
CA ALA A 60 -13.05 -3.93 3.93
C ALA A 60 -12.63 -2.53 3.47
N TYR A 61 -12.53 -2.27 2.17
CA TYR A 61 -12.15 -0.96 1.64
C TYR A 61 -13.24 0.09 1.85
N ASP A 62 -14.49 -0.24 1.52
CA ASP A 62 -15.63 0.68 1.71
C ASP A 62 -15.78 1.08 3.18
N GLN A 63 -15.63 0.12 4.11
CA GLN A 63 -15.72 0.37 5.54
C GLN A 63 -14.54 1.19 6.07
N ALA A 64 -13.31 0.95 5.60
CA ALA A 64 -12.15 1.77 5.97
C ALA A 64 -12.34 3.24 5.61
N LEU A 65 -12.84 3.53 4.40
CA LEU A 65 -13.14 4.91 3.98
C LEU A 65 -14.26 5.51 4.81
N ALA A 66 -15.31 4.74 5.11
CA ALA A 66 -16.41 5.20 5.98
C ALA A 66 -15.94 5.51 7.41
N MET A 67 -14.90 4.82 7.89
CA MET A 67 -14.24 5.07 9.18
C MET A 67 -13.23 6.23 9.13
N GLY A 68 -13.07 6.87 7.96
CA GLY A 68 -12.21 8.02 7.78
C GLY A 68 -10.72 7.68 7.65
N ALA A 69 -10.36 6.45 7.27
CA ALA A 69 -8.97 6.11 6.97
C ALA A 69 -8.35 7.11 5.98
N ASP A 70 -7.12 7.51 6.26
CA ASP A 70 -6.38 8.48 5.45
C ASP A 70 -5.81 7.81 4.19
N TYR A 71 -5.50 6.50 4.29
CA TYR A 71 -5.01 5.63 3.23
C TYR A 71 -5.70 4.27 3.26
N LEU A 72 -5.99 3.72 2.07
CA LEU A 72 -6.24 2.29 1.89
C LEU A 72 -4.94 1.56 1.61
N GLU A 73 -4.61 0.56 2.42
CA GLU A 73 -3.43 -0.28 2.21
C GLU A 73 -3.76 -1.50 1.36
N LEU A 74 -2.86 -1.83 0.41
CA LEU A 74 -3.00 -2.95 -0.52
C LEU A 74 -1.70 -3.72 -0.68
N ASP A 75 -1.74 -5.01 -0.41
CA ASP A 75 -0.70 -5.96 -0.78
C ASP A 75 -0.88 -6.42 -2.23
N VAL A 76 0.06 -6.14 -3.12
CA VAL A 76 -0.06 -6.47 -4.55
C VAL A 76 0.86 -7.63 -4.95
N HIS A 77 0.25 -8.66 -5.54
CA HIS A 77 0.92 -9.74 -6.31
C HIS A 77 0.51 -9.67 -7.78
N MET A 78 1.11 -10.55 -8.60
CA MET A 78 0.77 -10.71 -10.00
C MET A 78 0.22 -12.11 -10.30
N SER A 79 -0.88 -12.17 -11.06
CA SER A 79 -1.44 -13.42 -11.60
C SER A 79 -0.57 -14.00 -12.71
N ALA A 80 -0.81 -15.26 -13.09
CA ALA A 80 -0.07 -15.96 -14.15
C ALA A 80 -0.17 -15.28 -15.54
N ASP A 81 -1.22 -14.49 -15.76
CA ASP A 81 -1.46 -13.71 -16.97
C ASP A 81 -1.14 -12.21 -16.81
N GLY A 82 -0.35 -11.85 -15.79
CA GLY A 82 0.26 -10.53 -15.65
C GLY A 82 -0.65 -9.46 -15.07
N ARG A 83 -1.69 -9.83 -14.30
CA ARG A 83 -2.62 -8.88 -13.67
C ARG A 83 -2.25 -8.63 -12.22
N LEU A 84 -2.19 -7.37 -11.81
CA LEU A 84 -1.94 -6.97 -10.43
C LEU A 84 -3.19 -7.23 -9.58
N VAL A 85 -3.06 -8.05 -8.54
CA VAL A 85 -4.16 -8.49 -7.66
C VAL A 85 -3.85 -8.20 -6.20
N ALA A 86 -4.87 -7.83 -5.44
CA ALA A 86 -4.80 -7.51 -4.02
C ALA A 86 -4.97 -8.79 -3.17
N ILE A 87 -3.90 -9.24 -2.53
CA ILE A 87 -3.86 -10.39 -1.63
C ILE A 87 -2.55 -10.36 -0.83
N HIS A 88 -2.56 -10.64 0.47
CA HIS A 88 -1.33 -10.56 1.26
C HIS A 88 -0.35 -11.72 0.97
N ASP A 89 -0.86 -12.95 1.05
CA ASP A 89 -0.02 -14.14 0.98
C ASP A 89 0.40 -14.46 -0.47
N THR A 90 1.54 -15.14 -0.63
CA THR A 90 1.94 -15.69 -1.95
C THR A 90 1.04 -16.82 -2.43
N THR A 91 0.18 -17.34 -1.55
CA THR A 91 -0.70 -18.49 -1.76
C THR A 91 -2.15 -18.17 -1.41
N LEU A 92 -3.08 -18.91 -2.02
CA LEU A 92 -4.53 -18.71 -1.87
C LEU A 92 -5.12 -19.28 -0.57
N ASP A 93 -4.38 -20.16 0.10
CA ASP A 93 -4.88 -21.11 1.10
C ASP A 93 -5.53 -20.49 2.34
N ARG A 94 -5.07 -19.31 2.79
CA ARG A 94 -5.56 -18.70 4.04
C ARG A 94 -6.88 -17.96 3.86
N THR A 95 -7.01 -17.23 2.75
CA THR A 95 -8.09 -16.25 2.55
C THR A 95 -9.06 -16.64 1.45
N THR A 96 -8.97 -17.88 0.94
CA THR A 96 -9.92 -18.42 -0.03
C THR A 96 -10.11 -19.93 0.19
N GLU A 97 -11.01 -20.55 -0.56
CA GLU A 97 -11.12 -22.00 -0.69
C GLU A 97 -10.13 -22.60 -1.72
N GLY A 98 -9.38 -21.76 -2.43
CA GLY A 98 -8.34 -22.14 -3.37
C GLY A 98 -7.07 -22.66 -2.66
N GLN A 99 -6.15 -23.23 -3.45
CA GLN A 99 -4.85 -23.70 -2.95
C GLN A 99 -3.73 -23.33 -3.92
N GLY A 100 -2.54 -23.12 -3.34
CA GLY A 100 -1.29 -22.94 -4.08
C GLY A 100 -1.02 -21.49 -4.47
N PRO A 101 0.06 -21.26 -5.25
CA PRO A 101 0.58 -19.92 -5.50
C PRO A 101 -0.34 -19.07 -6.36
N VAL A 102 -0.47 -17.78 -6.02
CA VAL A 102 -1.22 -16.79 -6.80
C VAL A 102 -0.65 -16.67 -8.22
N LYS A 103 0.69 -16.64 -8.33
CA LYS A 103 1.43 -16.56 -9.60
C LYS A 103 1.20 -17.70 -10.59
N GLU A 104 0.55 -18.78 -10.17
CA GLU A 104 0.24 -19.93 -11.02
C GLU A 104 -1.22 -19.94 -11.52
N ARG A 105 -2.03 -18.95 -11.15
CA ARG A 105 -3.45 -18.84 -11.54
C ARG A 105 -3.68 -17.64 -12.44
N SER A 106 -4.51 -17.78 -13.48
CA SER A 106 -4.95 -16.63 -14.27
C SER A 106 -5.95 -15.78 -13.49
N LEU A 107 -6.15 -14.52 -13.89
CA LEU A 107 -7.17 -13.67 -13.27
C LEU A 107 -8.56 -14.30 -13.33
N ASP A 108 -8.92 -14.90 -14.47
CA ASP A 108 -10.23 -15.57 -14.63
C ASP A 108 -10.42 -16.71 -13.62
N GLU A 109 -9.35 -17.45 -13.28
CA GLU A 109 -9.40 -18.50 -12.26
C GLU A 109 -9.50 -17.90 -10.85
N LEU A 110 -8.70 -16.87 -10.56
CA LEU A 110 -8.71 -16.16 -9.27
C LEU A 110 -10.08 -15.57 -8.96
N LYS A 111 -10.76 -15.02 -9.97
CA LYS A 111 -12.10 -14.43 -9.84
C LYS A 111 -13.22 -15.43 -9.54
N THR A 112 -12.97 -16.74 -9.64
CA THR A 112 -13.96 -17.75 -9.25
C THR A 112 -13.96 -18.10 -7.77
N LEU A 113 -12.96 -17.62 -7.02
CA LEU A 113 -12.76 -17.95 -5.62
C LEU A 113 -13.57 -17.05 -4.68
N ASP A 114 -13.95 -17.60 -3.53
CA ASP A 114 -14.56 -16.88 -2.41
C ASP A 114 -13.48 -16.37 -1.44
N ALA A 115 -13.20 -15.07 -1.54
CA ALA A 115 -12.24 -14.36 -0.70
C ALA A 115 -12.84 -13.80 0.61
N GLY A 116 -14.08 -14.18 0.96
CA GLY A 116 -14.78 -13.58 2.11
C GLY A 116 -15.31 -14.57 3.14
N SER A 117 -15.75 -15.77 2.75
CA SER A 117 -16.32 -16.74 3.69
C SER A 117 -15.35 -17.17 4.81
N TRP A 118 -14.05 -17.21 4.52
CA TRP A 118 -13.01 -17.54 5.52
C TRP A 118 -13.06 -16.60 6.74
N PHE A 119 -13.40 -15.32 6.52
CA PHE A 119 -13.45 -14.32 7.58
C PHE A 119 -14.59 -14.61 8.56
N ASN A 120 -15.77 -15.01 8.05
CA ASN A 120 -16.91 -15.38 8.88
C ASN A 120 -16.58 -16.58 9.80
N GLU A 121 -15.78 -17.53 9.30
CA GLU A 121 -15.32 -18.68 10.09
C GLU A 121 -14.27 -18.29 11.14
N ALA A 122 -13.32 -17.43 10.77
CA ALA A 122 -12.23 -17.00 11.63
C ALA A 122 -12.66 -15.96 12.69
N HIS A 123 -13.65 -15.12 12.38
CA HIS A 123 -14.13 -14.02 13.21
C HIS A 123 -15.66 -14.04 13.36
N PRO A 124 -16.25 -15.04 14.06
CA PRO A 124 -17.71 -15.17 14.18
C PRO A 124 -18.41 -13.96 14.80
N GLU A 125 -17.69 -13.15 15.60
CA GLU A 125 -18.17 -11.91 16.20
C GLU A 125 -18.34 -10.75 15.22
N HIS A 126 -17.67 -10.81 14.07
CA HIS A 126 -17.70 -9.83 12.99
C HIS A 126 -18.30 -10.40 11.70
N ALA A 127 -18.85 -11.63 11.75
CA ALA A 127 -19.38 -12.30 10.58
C ALA A 127 -20.60 -11.58 9.98
N ASP A 128 -20.66 -11.51 8.66
CA ASP A 128 -21.79 -11.00 7.89
C ASP A 128 -22.04 -11.91 6.68
N ASP A 129 -23.30 -12.27 6.44
CA ASP A 129 -23.70 -13.10 5.30
C ASP A 129 -23.34 -12.42 3.95
N ALA A 130 -23.23 -11.09 3.93
CA ALA A 130 -22.83 -10.31 2.76
C ALA A 130 -21.35 -10.50 2.36
N TYR A 131 -20.52 -11.06 3.24
CA TYR A 131 -19.10 -11.31 2.96
C TYR A 131 -18.88 -12.58 2.11
N ALA A 132 -19.82 -13.52 2.14
CA ALA A 132 -19.71 -14.74 1.36
C ALA A 132 -19.70 -14.45 -0.14
N GLY A 133 -18.72 -15.01 -0.86
CA GLY A 133 -18.54 -14.79 -2.30
C GLY A 133 -17.88 -13.46 -2.65
N ALA A 134 -17.23 -12.78 -1.70
CA ALA A 134 -16.34 -11.67 -2.03
C ALA A 134 -15.25 -12.16 -3.00
N GLU A 135 -14.87 -11.33 -3.97
CA GLU A 135 -13.88 -11.71 -4.99
C GLU A 135 -12.47 -11.22 -4.60
N ILE A 136 -11.44 -11.91 -5.11
CA ILE A 136 -10.10 -11.31 -5.22
C ILE A 136 -10.17 -10.10 -6.15
N LEU A 137 -9.68 -8.96 -5.69
CA LEU A 137 -9.72 -7.71 -6.44
C LEU A 137 -8.44 -7.49 -7.24
N THR A 138 -8.55 -6.89 -8.42
CA THR A 138 -7.41 -6.33 -9.14
C THR A 138 -7.13 -4.92 -8.67
N LEU A 139 -5.88 -4.46 -8.81
CA LEU A 139 -5.55 -3.05 -8.58
C LEU A 139 -6.35 -2.13 -9.51
N ASP A 140 -6.57 -2.56 -10.76
CA ASP A 140 -7.42 -1.86 -11.74
C ASP A 140 -8.81 -1.56 -11.18
N GLU A 141 -9.50 -2.59 -10.69
CA GLU A 141 -10.86 -2.44 -10.17
C GLU A 141 -10.90 -1.48 -8.97
N VAL A 142 -9.90 -1.56 -8.08
CA VAL A 142 -9.86 -0.69 -6.90
C VAL A 142 -9.67 0.77 -7.31
N ILE A 143 -8.76 1.04 -8.25
CA ILE A 143 -8.55 2.39 -8.78
C ILE A 143 -9.77 2.87 -9.56
N ASP A 144 -10.39 2.02 -10.38
CA ASP A 144 -11.61 2.36 -11.15
C ASP A 144 -12.78 2.74 -10.22
N ARG A 145 -12.87 2.10 -9.05
CA ARG A 145 -13.93 2.37 -8.07
C ARG A 145 -13.74 3.70 -7.33
N TYR A 146 -12.53 3.97 -6.86
CA TYR A 146 -12.27 5.07 -5.92
C TYR A 146 -11.55 6.28 -6.56
N GLY A 147 -10.91 6.10 -7.71
CA GLY A 147 -10.26 7.15 -8.47
C GLY A 147 -9.12 7.84 -7.72
N GLN A 148 -8.95 9.14 -7.96
CA GLN A 148 -7.91 9.98 -7.35
C GLN A 148 -8.37 10.64 -6.03
N ASP A 149 -9.65 10.51 -5.66
CA ASP A 149 -10.24 11.10 -4.45
C ASP A 149 -9.84 10.34 -3.16
N VAL A 150 -9.28 9.14 -3.32
CA VAL A 150 -8.75 8.29 -2.26
C VAL A 150 -7.24 8.18 -2.40
N ARG A 151 -6.55 7.98 -1.26
CA ARG A 151 -5.11 7.74 -1.22
C ARG A 151 -4.81 6.26 -0.97
N TYR A 152 -3.81 5.74 -1.66
CA TYR A 152 -3.43 4.32 -1.67
C TYR A 152 -2.04 4.12 -1.10
N TYR A 153 -1.88 3.06 -0.34
CA TYR A 153 -0.61 2.65 0.26
C TYR A 153 -0.31 1.22 -0.20
N ILE A 154 0.54 1.09 -1.21
CA ILE A 154 0.66 -0.17 -1.97
C ILE A 154 1.96 -0.89 -1.61
N GLU A 155 1.88 -2.13 -1.13
CA GLU A 155 3.04 -3.00 -0.94
C GLU A 155 3.38 -3.79 -2.21
N THR A 156 4.65 -3.75 -2.64
CA THR A 156 5.18 -4.68 -3.65
C THR A 156 5.59 -6.00 -3.00
N LYS A 157 4.75 -7.05 -3.14
CA LYS A 157 5.03 -8.36 -2.55
C LYS A 157 5.95 -9.20 -3.41
N SER A 158 6.91 -9.86 -2.76
CA SER A 158 7.83 -10.83 -3.37
C SER A 158 8.35 -10.41 -4.77
N PRO A 159 8.89 -9.20 -4.95
CA PRO A 159 9.23 -8.66 -6.29
C PRO A 159 10.23 -9.55 -7.06
N LYS A 160 11.04 -10.35 -6.36
CA LYS A 160 11.93 -11.34 -6.98
C LYS A 160 11.19 -12.43 -7.76
N ASP A 161 9.93 -12.69 -7.42
CA ASP A 161 9.06 -13.62 -8.13
C ASP A 161 8.44 -13.02 -9.40
N TYR A 162 8.49 -11.70 -9.55
CA TYR A 162 7.79 -10.92 -10.57
C TYR A 162 8.71 -9.80 -11.13
N PRO A 163 9.66 -10.11 -12.02
CA PRO A 163 10.60 -9.12 -12.55
C PRO A 163 9.96 -7.88 -13.18
N GLU A 164 8.72 -8.01 -13.67
CA GLU A 164 7.94 -6.94 -14.32
C GLU A 164 7.02 -6.15 -13.37
N LEU A 165 6.95 -6.49 -12.08
CA LEU A 165 5.95 -5.93 -11.16
C LEU A 165 6.10 -4.41 -10.99
N GLN A 166 7.33 -3.93 -10.79
CA GLN A 166 7.63 -2.52 -10.54
C GLN A 166 7.30 -1.67 -11.77
N ASP A 167 7.75 -2.09 -12.96
CA ASP A 167 7.42 -1.44 -14.23
C ASP A 167 5.89 -1.40 -14.46
N ALA A 168 5.21 -2.53 -14.24
CA ALA A 168 3.76 -2.63 -14.43
C ALA A 168 2.99 -1.75 -13.44
N LEU A 169 3.42 -1.71 -12.18
CA LEU A 169 2.81 -0.89 -11.14
C LEU A 169 3.02 0.59 -11.41
N VAL A 170 4.26 1.05 -11.62
CA VAL A 170 4.56 2.48 -11.87
C VAL A 170 3.83 2.96 -13.12
N SER A 171 3.90 2.21 -14.23
CA SER A 171 3.19 2.56 -15.47
C SER A 171 1.69 2.70 -15.26
N LYS A 172 1.10 1.84 -14.41
CA LYS A 172 -0.33 1.89 -14.07
C LYS A 172 -0.65 3.13 -13.24
N LEU A 173 0.09 3.40 -12.17
CA LEU A 173 -0.15 4.55 -11.30
C LEU A 173 -0.04 5.88 -12.06
N GLU A 174 0.90 5.97 -13.02
CA GLU A 174 1.02 7.12 -13.91
C GLU A 174 -0.14 7.23 -14.90
N ALA A 175 -0.56 6.11 -15.51
CA ALA A 175 -1.65 6.10 -16.47
C ALA A 175 -2.99 6.50 -15.83
N GLU A 176 -3.22 6.10 -14.58
CA GLU A 176 -4.41 6.46 -13.80
C GLU A 176 -4.30 7.83 -13.11
N GLY A 177 -3.18 8.53 -13.28
CA GLY A 177 -2.95 9.87 -12.75
C GLY A 177 -2.71 9.95 -11.24
N LEU A 178 -2.49 8.82 -10.56
CA LEU A 178 -2.34 8.73 -9.10
C LEU A 178 -1.03 9.32 -8.61
N VAL A 179 0.02 9.26 -9.42
CA VAL A 179 1.29 9.92 -9.11
C VAL A 179 1.09 11.43 -9.14
N GLN A 180 0.49 11.96 -10.20
CA GLN A 180 0.33 13.39 -10.41
C GLN A 180 -0.67 14.03 -9.44
N SER A 181 -1.65 13.27 -8.94
CA SER A 181 -2.60 13.73 -7.93
C SER A 181 -2.05 13.66 -6.51
N GLY A 182 -0.88 13.05 -6.31
CA GLY A 182 -0.29 12.86 -4.98
C GLY A 182 -1.06 11.83 -4.13
N SER A 183 -1.65 10.82 -4.78
CA SER A 183 -2.59 9.90 -4.13
C SER A 183 -1.99 8.52 -3.82
N VAL A 184 -0.68 8.31 -3.96
CA VAL A 184 -0.08 6.98 -3.80
C VAL A 184 1.25 7.00 -3.06
N VAL A 185 1.42 6.07 -2.11
CA VAL A 185 2.69 5.70 -1.48
C VAL A 185 2.97 4.24 -1.83
N ILE A 186 4.23 3.90 -2.10
CA ILE A 186 4.66 2.51 -2.27
C ILE A 186 5.51 2.07 -1.09
N GLN A 187 5.30 0.86 -0.60
CA GLN A 187 6.14 0.21 0.40
C GLN A 187 6.66 -1.15 -0.06
N SER A 188 7.77 -1.56 0.56
CA SER A 188 8.29 -2.91 0.40
C SER A 188 9.29 -3.23 1.50
N PHE A 189 9.39 -4.51 1.87
CA PHE A 189 10.57 -5.03 2.57
C PHE A 189 11.80 -5.07 1.64
N SER A 190 11.59 -5.16 0.32
CA SER A 190 12.69 -5.26 -0.64
C SER A 190 13.28 -3.90 -0.96
N GLN A 191 14.43 -3.58 -0.38
CA GLN A 191 15.20 -2.38 -0.74
C GLN A 191 15.47 -2.29 -2.26
N THR A 192 15.76 -3.42 -2.91
CA THR A 192 15.97 -3.44 -4.37
C THR A 192 14.72 -2.99 -5.12
N SER A 193 13.53 -3.46 -4.72
CA SER A 193 12.27 -3.03 -5.35
C SER A 193 12.02 -1.54 -5.18
N LEU A 194 12.30 -0.98 -4.01
CA LEU A 194 12.11 0.45 -3.77
C LEU A 194 13.07 1.29 -4.60
N LYS A 195 14.34 0.88 -4.70
CA LYS A 195 15.33 1.55 -5.57
C LYS A 195 14.94 1.49 -7.05
N GLU A 196 14.41 0.36 -7.52
CA GLU A 196 13.90 0.25 -8.89
C GLU A 196 12.70 1.18 -9.13
N VAL A 197 11.75 1.25 -8.18
CA VAL A 197 10.64 2.21 -8.27
C VAL A 197 11.14 3.65 -8.26
N HIS A 198 12.10 3.98 -7.40
CA HIS A 198 12.71 5.31 -7.32
C HIS A 198 13.40 5.70 -8.65
N ASP A 199 14.12 4.77 -9.27
CA ASP A 199 14.76 4.98 -10.57
C ASP A 199 13.73 5.15 -11.71
N LEU A 200 12.58 4.47 -11.63
CA LEU A 200 11.48 4.61 -12.58
C LEU A 200 10.77 5.96 -12.44
N ASN A 201 10.41 6.34 -11.20
CA ASN A 201 9.75 7.60 -10.91
C ASN A 201 10.02 8.08 -9.46
N PRO A 202 10.88 9.09 -9.26
CA PRO A 202 11.22 9.61 -7.94
C PRO A 202 10.13 10.51 -7.33
N ASP A 203 9.06 10.84 -8.07
CA ASP A 203 7.93 11.62 -7.54
C ASP A 203 7.01 10.78 -6.64
N ILE A 204 7.11 9.44 -6.70
CA ILE A 204 6.33 8.53 -5.86
C ILE A 204 6.99 8.41 -4.47
N PRO A 205 6.29 8.75 -3.37
CA PRO A 205 6.84 8.53 -2.05
C PRO A 205 7.01 7.05 -1.72
N LEU A 206 8.12 6.71 -1.09
CA LEU A 206 8.52 5.33 -0.79
C LEU A 206 8.71 5.11 0.71
N VAL A 207 8.30 3.94 1.21
CA VAL A 207 8.53 3.53 2.60
C VAL A 207 9.19 2.16 2.68
N GLN A 208 10.36 2.11 3.33
CA GLN A 208 11.09 0.87 3.60
C GLN A 208 10.46 0.14 4.79
N LEU A 209 9.91 -1.04 4.55
CA LEU A 209 9.42 -1.90 5.63
C LEU A 209 10.59 -2.61 6.31
N LEU A 210 10.57 -2.67 7.65
CA LEU A 210 11.60 -3.26 8.48
C LEU A 210 10.95 -4.24 9.44
N TRP A 211 11.46 -5.46 9.51
CA TRP A 211 10.98 -6.44 10.49
C TRP A 211 12.10 -6.89 11.40
N TYR A 212 11.98 -6.55 12.67
CA TYR A 212 12.91 -6.92 13.72
C TYR A 212 12.41 -8.13 14.51
N SER A 213 13.29 -9.10 14.70
CA SER A 213 13.06 -10.30 15.50
C SER A 213 14.34 -10.75 16.20
N PRO A 214 14.27 -11.56 17.26
CA PRO A 214 15.47 -12.15 17.85
C PRO A 214 16.23 -13.00 16.82
N GLY A 215 17.54 -12.74 16.69
CA GLY A 215 18.47 -13.51 15.88
C GLY A 215 18.74 -14.90 16.44
N GLU A 216 19.70 -15.61 15.85
CA GLU A 216 20.03 -17.00 16.24
C GLU A 216 20.45 -17.13 17.72
N ASP A 217 21.02 -16.08 18.32
CA ASP A 217 21.43 -16.06 19.72
C ASP A 217 20.26 -15.86 20.71
N GLY A 218 19.08 -15.48 20.20
CA GLY A 218 17.88 -15.16 20.97
C GLY A 218 18.00 -13.93 21.87
N GLN A 219 19.06 -13.14 21.71
CA GLN A 219 19.37 -11.97 22.55
C GLN A 219 19.41 -10.68 21.72
N THR A 220 20.03 -10.74 20.55
CA THR A 220 20.21 -9.59 19.66
C THR A 220 19.08 -9.57 18.64
N LEU A 221 18.47 -8.41 18.41
CA LEU A 221 17.49 -8.26 17.34
C LEU A 221 18.20 -8.19 15.99
N GLU A 222 17.62 -8.82 14.98
CA GLU A 222 18.06 -8.78 13.58
C GLU A 222 16.92 -8.27 12.70
N GLU A 223 17.27 -7.46 11.70
CA GLU A 223 16.33 -7.04 10.65
C GLU A 223 16.25 -8.14 9.58
N TRP A 224 15.04 -8.51 9.18
CA TRP A 224 14.75 -9.65 8.31
C TRP A 224 15.59 -9.70 7.02
N THR A 225 15.74 -8.55 6.37
CA THR A 225 16.35 -8.44 5.05
C THR A 225 17.79 -7.92 5.08
N GLY A 226 18.28 -7.56 6.27
CA GLY A 226 19.60 -6.95 6.49
C GLY A 226 19.73 -5.54 5.93
N VAL A 227 18.62 -4.80 5.81
CA VAL A 227 18.63 -3.39 5.36
C VAL A 227 19.24 -2.48 6.41
N THR A 228 19.01 -2.78 7.69
CA THR A 228 19.62 -2.09 8.83
C THR A 228 20.28 -3.10 9.78
N PRO A 229 21.19 -2.67 10.67
CA PRO A 229 21.54 -3.45 11.86
C PRO A 229 20.35 -3.51 12.86
N SER A 230 20.60 -4.03 14.06
CA SER A 230 19.62 -4.07 15.15
C SER A 230 19.13 -2.64 15.51
N PRO A 231 17.93 -2.47 16.07
CA PRO A 231 17.46 -1.17 16.55
C PRO A 231 18.38 -0.53 17.60
N ALA A 232 19.16 -1.32 18.34
CA ALA A 232 20.11 -0.83 19.34
C ALA A 232 21.45 -0.38 18.72
N ASP A 233 21.78 -0.86 17.52
CA ASP A 233 23.05 -0.60 16.83
C ASP A 233 22.88 0.28 15.58
N ILE A 234 21.66 0.63 15.20
CA ILE A 234 21.35 1.49 14.06
C ILE A 234 21.95 2.88 14.25
N THR A 235 22.47 3.45 13.17
CA THR A 235 23.15 4.74 13.17
C THR A 235 22.50 5.72 12.20
N ASP A 236 22.84 7.00 12.34
CA ASP A 236 22.44 8.04 11.37
C ASP A 236 22.80 7.66 9.92
N ALA A 237 23.93 6.97 9.71
CA ALA A 237 24.36 6.56 8.37
C ALA A 237 23.44 5.48 7.77
N ASP A 238 22.88 4.60 8.60
CA ASP A 238 21.93 3.57 8.16
C ASP A 238 20.59 4.20 7.77
N PHE A 239 20.10 5.16 8.56
CA PHE A 239 18.91 5.94 8.21
C PHE A 239 19.13 6.79 6.95
N GLN A 240 20.27 7.48 6.82
CA GLN A 240 20.60 8.25 5.62
C GLN A 240 20.68 7.38 4.36
N ALA A 241 21.17 6.15 4.49
CA ALA A 241 21.19 5.21 3.36
C ALA A 241 19.78 4.79 2.91
N ILE A 242 18.78 4.81 3.80
CA ILE A 242 17.37 4.66 3.44
C ILE A 242 16.82 5.95 2.84
N ALA A 243 17.13 7.10 3.45
CA ALA A 243 16.70 8.42 2.99
C ALA A 243 17.18 8.78 1.57
N ASP A 244 18.23 8.12 1.08
CA ASP A 244 18.69 8.23 -0.31
C ASP A 244 17.66 7.75 -1.35
N TYR A 245 16.69 6.91 -0.96
CA TYR A 245 15.69 6.35 -1.89
C TYR A 245 14.26 6.29 -1.33
N ALA A 246 14.06 6.47 -0.03
CA ALA A 246 12.75 6.39 0.60
C ALA A 246 12.50 7.58 1.54
N ASP A 247 11.23 7.93 1.69
CA ASP A 247 10.76 9.05 2.51
C ASP A 247 10.43 8.63 3.94
N GLY A 248 10.33 7.32 4.20
CA GLY A 248 10.06 6.79 5.52
C GLY A 248 10.43 5.33 5.73
N VAL A 249 10.28 4.90 6.98
CA VAL A 249 10.41 3.51 7.42
C VAL A 249 9.12 3.03 8.06
N GLY A 250 8.78 1.77 7.84
CA GLY A 250 7.69 1.11 8.55
C GLY A 250 8.25 -0.07 9.35
N PRO A 251 8.50 0.07 10.66
CA PRO A 251 8.93 -1.05 11.50
C PRO A 251 7.74 -1.77 12.15
N ASN A 252 7.93 -3.04 12.55
CA ASN A 252 7.05 -3.67 13.52
C ASN A 252 7.28 -3.08 14.93
N TYR A 253 6.21 -2.83 15.68
CA TYR A 253 6.34 -2.39 17.08
C TYR A 253 6.75 -3.54 18.01
N LEU A 254 6.10 -4.70 17.85
CA LEU A 254 6.25 -5.84 18.73
C LEU A 254 6.77 -7.06 17.97
N TYR A 255 7.50 -7.91 18.70
CA TYR A 255 7.75 -9.31 18.36
C TYR A 255 7.43 -10.16 19.58
N ASP A 256 6.54 -11.16 19.43
CA ASP A 256 6.08 -12.03 20.53
C ASP A 256 5.65 -11.26 21.80
N GLY A 257 4.96 -10.13 21.59
CA GLY A 257 4.47 -9.25 22.66
C GLY A 257 5.53 -8.37 23.32
N GLN A 258 6.78 -8.40 22.88
CA GLN A 258 7.86 -7.53 23.37
C GLN A 258 8.15 -6.40 22.38
N PRO A 259 8.33 -5.14 22.85
CA PRO A 259 8.80 -4.05 22.01
C PRO A 259 10.14 -4.36 21.37
N VAL A 260 10.25 -4.11 20.07
CA VAL A 260 11.50 -4.23 19.32
C VAL A 260 12.08 -2.87 18.90
N ILE A 261 11.28 -1.81 18.99
CA ILE A 261 11.67 -0.42 18.79
C ILE A 261 11.26 0.41 20.02
N ASP A 262 11.86 1.58 20.19
CA ASP A 262 11.56 2.55 21.24
C ASP A 262 11.43 3.98 20.70
N ALA A 263 11.19 4.95 21.59
CA ALA A 263 11.08 6.36 21.20
C ALA A 263 12.38 6.92 20.60
N ASP A 264 13.54 6.45 21.05
CA ASP A 264 14.84 6.91 20.53
C ASP A 264 15.04 6.47 19.07
N PHE A 265 14.48 5.33 18.66
CA PHE A 265 14.43 4.93 17.25
C PHE A 265 13.61 5.93 16.41
N ILE A 266 12.45 6.36 16.92
CA ILE A 266 11.58 7.33 16.23
C ILE A 266 12.31 8.67 16.06
N ASP A 267 12.87 9.19 17.16
CA ASP A 267 13.60 10.46 17.18
C ASP A 267 14.81 10.44 16.21
N GLN A 268 15.53 9.31 16.13
CA GLN A 268 16.67 9.17 15.22
C GLN A 268 16.25 9.08 13.75
N ALA A 269 15.15 8.38 13.44
CA ALA A 269 14.61 8.35 12.08
C ALA A 269 14.21 9.76 11.62
N HIS A 270 13.48 10.50 12.47
CA HIS A 270 13.10 11.90 12.19
C HIS A 270 14.30 12.83 12.05
N ALA A 271 15.32 12.68 12.89
CA ALA A 271 16.55 13.48 12.79
C ALA A 271 17.27 13.30 11.44
N ASN A 272 17.02 12.18 10.76
CA ASN A 272 17.55 11.86 9.43
C ASN A 272 16.51 12.05 8.30
N GLY A 273 15.38 12.72 8.59
CA GLY A 273 14.39 13.12 7.60
C GLY A 273 13.45 12.01 7.12
N LEU A 274 13.35 10.91 7.87
CA LEU A 274 12.46 9.79 7.57
C LEU A 274 11.19 9.84 8.41
N LEU A 275 10.05 9.66 7.76
CA LEU A 275 8.77 9.40 8.43
C LEU A 275 8.76 7.99 9.04
N VAL A 276 7.98 7.77 10.09
CA VAL A 276 7.84 6.47 10.75
C VAL A 276 6.37 6.02 10.79
N HIS A 277 6.04 5.01 9.98
CA HIS A 277 4.70 4.41 9.90
C HIS A 277 4.68 3.00 10.48
N VAL A 278 4.32 2.86 11.75
CA VAL A 278 4.48 1.60 12.49
C VAL A 278 3.32 0.63 12.21
N TYR A 279 3.63 -0.66 12.05
CA TYR A 279 2.63 -1.71 11.83
C TYR A 279 2.73 -2.87 12.85
N THR A 280 1.70 -3.69 13.03
CA THR A 280 0.26 -3.40 12.84
C THR A 280 -0.34 -3.18 14.21
N ILE A 281 -0.95 -2.01 14.44
CA ILE A 281 -1.34 -1.56 15.78
C ILE A 281 -2.86 -1.58 15.92
N ASN A 282 -3.37 -2.44 16.80
CA ASN A 282 -4.81 -2.69 16.95
C ASN A 282 -5.36 -2.36 18.35
N GLU A 283 -4.47 -2.25 19.34
CA GLU A 283 -4.82 -1.98 20.74
C GLU A 283 -4.67 -0.49 21.07
N LYS A 284 -5.71 0.10 21.68
CA LYS A 284 -5.75 1.55 21.97
C LYS A 284 -4.56 2.01 22.84
N ASP A 285 -4.11 1.20 23.79
CA ASP A 285 -2.98 1.55 24.64
C ASP A 285 -1.66 1.63 23.85
N GLN A 286 -1.47 0.75 22.85
CA GLN A 286 -0.32 0.80 21.95
C GLN A 286 -0.41 2.00 21.00
N MET A 287 -1.61 2.32 20.49
CA MET A 287 -1.85 3.51 19.67
C MET A 287 -1.45 4.78 20.43
N ARG A 288 -1.91 4.94 21.68
CA ARG A 288 -1.55 6.09 22.53
C ARG A 288 -0.05 6.18 22.76
N GLN A 289 0.59 5.05 23.07
CA GLN A 289 2.03 5.03 23.31
C GLN A 289 2.82 5.47 22.07
N LEU A 290 2.48 4.98 20.89
CA LEU A 290 3.18 5.34 19.65
C LEU A 290 2.87 6.78 19.20
N LEU A 291 1.65 7.26 19.44
CA LEU A 291 1.32 8.67 19.28
C LEU A 291 2.15 9.57 20.22
N ASP A 292 2.34 9.17 21.47
CA ASP A 292 3.20 9.88 22.44
C ASP A 292 4.68 9.86 22.03
N TRP A 293 5.13 8.82 21.31
CA TRP A 293 6.47 8.75 20.72
C TRP A 293 6.61 9.58 19.44
N GLY A 294 5.52 10.11 18.90
CA GLY A 294 5.54 11.02 17.76
C GLY A 294 5.56 10.34 16.39
N VAL A 295 5.17 9.07 16.26
CA VAL A 295 5.11 8.40 14.94
C VAL A 295 4.21 9.17 13.95
N ASP A 296 4.54 9.15 12.67
CA ASP A 296 3.80 9.88 11.62
C ASP A 296 2.61 9.09 11.08
N GLY A 297 2.48 7.81 11.44
CA GLY A 297 1.34 7.01 11.00
C GLY A 297 1.32 5.64 11.63
N LEU A 298 0.14 5.04 11.63
CA LEU A 298 -0.07 3.68 12.10
C LEU A 298 -0.88 2.88 11.09
N PHE A 299 -0.37 1.69 10.77
CA PHE A 299 -1.15 0.65 10.11
C PHE A 299 -2.04 -0.03 11.13
N THR A 300 -3.34 -0.07 10.89
CA THR A 300 -4.31 -0.69 11.80
C THR A 300 -5.38 -1.46 11.05
N ASN A 301 -5.81 -2.57 11.62
CA ASN A 301 -6.99 -3.31 11.17
C ASN A 301 -8.29 -2.62 11.60
N PHE A 302 -8.21 -1.66 12.53
CA PHE A 302 -9.35 -0.96 13.15
C PHE A 302 -9.21 0.57 12.99
N PRO A 303 -9.45 1.12 11.78
CA PRO A 303 -9.31 2.57 11.54
C PRO A 303 -10.17 3.42 12.48
N ASP A 304 -11.37 2.94 12.81
CA ASP A 304 -12.29 3.55 13.79
C ASP A 304 -11.65 3.71 15.17
N ARG A 305 -11.00 2.65 15.68
CA ARG A 305 -10.35 2.71 17.00
C ARG A 305 -9.21 3.72 17.03
N LEU A 306 -8.45 3.82 15.93
CA LEU A 306 -7.36 4.78 15.85
C LEU A 306 -7.88 6.22 15.74
N LYS A 307 -8.96 6.46 14.99
CA LYS A 307 -9.61 7.77 14.96
C LYS A 307 -10.13 8.17 16.34
N ASP A 308 -10.81 7.27 17.06
CA ASP A 308 -11.24 7.52 18.44
C ASP A 308 -10.07 7.98 19.32
N VAL A 309 -8.95 7.27 19.29
CA VAL A 309 -7.78 7.58 20.13
C VAL A 309 -7.18 8.95 19.80
N ARG A 310 -7.25 9.39 18.54
CA ARG A 310 -6.77 10.72 18.13
C ARG A 310 -7.68 11.87 18.58
N GLU A 311 -8.93 11.58 18.91
CA GLU A 311 -9.94 12.57 19.33
C GLU A 311 -10.05 12.72 20.86
N GLU A 312 -9.37 11.86 21.63
CA GLU A 312 -9.30 11.89 23.11
C GLU A 312 -8.40 13.03 23.64
#